data_AF-A0A955PZ48-F1
#
_entry.id   AF-A0A955PZ48-F1
#
_cell.length_a   1.000
_cell.length_b   1.000
_cell.length_c   1.000
_cell.angle_alpha   90.00
_cell.angle_beta   90.00
_cell.angle_gamma   90.00
#
_symmetry.space_group_name_H-M   'P 1'
#
loop_
_entity.id
_entity.type
_entity.pdbx_description
1 polymer ?
#
loop_
_entity_poly.entity_id
_entity_poly.type
_entity_poly.pdbx_seq_one_letter_code
_entity_poly.pdbx_strand_id
1 'polypeptide(L)'
;MLNPAVSDIDQLLTETLQLIKVEEITRLYWEQGEFLALEHLFPAQAVQEFMGEVERVRPKINRNFIPGHKKGGSVSFYLLQQSAPAILSFYHHQGWIDLLSRIAGVPLMLCPEEDPHSCALYFYTEAGDHIGYHYDTSYYKGDRFTVLLGLQDQSSTRLVCRSHTKEQGREVKELSLLTAPGTFIFFNV
;
A
#
# COMPACT_ATOMS: atom_id res chain seq x y z
N MET A 1 34.03 11.06 14.33
CA MET A 1 33.31 11.16 13.05
C MET A 1 31.90 10.69 13.32
N LEU A 2 30.94 11.60 13.34
CA LEU A 2 29.52 11.28 13.51
C LEU A 2 29.03 10.68 12.18
N ASN A 3 28.38 9.52 12.24
CA ASN A 3 27.79 8.87 11.07
C ASN A 3 26.79 9.84 10.39
N PRO A 4 26.81 9.99 9.07
CA PRO A 4 25.82 10.79 8.37
C PRO A 4 24.46 10.08 8.40
N ALA A 5 23.49 10.75 9.04
CA ALA A 5 22.04 10.64 8.90
C ALA A 5 21.41 9.24 8.88
N VAL A 6 20.97 8.77 10.06
CA VAL A 6 19.61 8.20 10.12
C VAL A 6 18.69 9.36 9.78
N SER A 7 18.20 9.41 8.54
CA SER A 7 17.09 10.30 8.21
C SER A 7 15.94 9.89 9.12
N ASP A 8 15.37 10.86 9.84
CA ASP A 8 14.09 10.62 10.48
C ASP A 8 13.08 10.31 9.37
N ILE A 9 12.60 9.06 9.32
CA ILE A 9 11.63 8.62 8.32
C ILE A 9 10.40 9.52 8.37
N ASP A 10 10.03 10.03 9.55
CA ASP A 10 8.91 10.95 9.75
C ASP A 10 9.14 12.27 9.02
N GLN A 11 10.35 12.83 9.12
CA GLN A 11 10.74 14.03 8.38
C GLN A 11 10.66 13.80 6.87
N LEU A 12 11.19 12.68 6.38
CA LEU A 12 11.17 12.35 4.94
C LEU A 12 9.73 12.19 4.42
N LEU A 13 8.85 11.58 5.20
CA LEU A 13 7.43 11.45 4.90
C LEU A 13 6.74 12.82 4.88
N THR A 14 7.02 13.68 5.85
CA THR A 14 6.50 15.04 5.91
C THR A 14 6.96 15.89 4.72
N GLU A 15 8.23 15.80 4.33
CA GLU A 15 8.76 16.49 3.15
C GLU A 15 8.10 15.99 1.86
N THR A 16 7.83 14.68 1.76
CA THR A 16 7.11 14.10 0.61
C THR A 16 5.70 14.69 0.48
N LEU A 17 4.98 14.86 1.58
CA LEU A 17 3.63 15.43 1.58
C LEU A 17 3.60 16.85 1.00
N GLN A 18 4.65 17.64 1.23
CA GLN A 18 4.74 19.03 0.74
C GLN A 18 4.82 19.13 -0.78
N LEU A 19 5.24 18.05 -1.46
CA LEU A 19 5.36 17.99 -2.92
C LEU A 19 4.03 17.60 -3.60
N ILE A 20 3.03 17.17 -2.83
CA ILE A 20 1.78 16.64 -3.35
C ILE A 20 0.82 17.77 -3.72
N LYS A 21 0.42 17.78 -4.99
CA LYS A 21 -0.66 18.64 -5.50
C LYS A 21 -2.02 18.01 -5.18
N VAL A 22 -2.50 18.26 -3.96
CA VAL A 22 -3.70 17.61 -3.41
C VAL A 22 -4.89 17.71 -4.35
N GLU A 23 -5.16 18.90 -4.90
CA GLU A 23 -6.31 19.13 -5.78
C GLU A 23 -6.24 18.27 -7.07
N GLU A 24 -5.04 18.08 -7.61
CA GLU A 24 -4.81 17.28 -8.81
C GLU A 24 -5.07 15.79 -8.54
N ILE A 25 -4.51 15.25 -7.45
CA ILE A 25 -4.66 13.84 -7.11
C ILE A 25 -6.07 13.49 -6.60
N THR A 26 -6.74 14.42 -5.89
CA THR A 26 -8.14 14.25 -5.50
C THR A 26 -9.02 14.13 -6.75
N ARG A 27 -8.82 14.99 -7.76
CA ARG A 27 -9.55 14.87 -9.02
C ARG A 27 -9.31 13.52 -9.70
N LEU A 28 -8.05 13.08 -9.80
CA LEU A 28 -7.70 11.79 -10.40
C LEU A 28 -8.36 10.61 -9.68
N TYR A 29 -8.37 10.63 -8.35
CA TYR A 29 -9.03 9.62 -7.51
C TYR A 29 -10.52 9.47 -7.85
N TRP A 30 -11.25 10.58 -7.91
CA TRP A 30 -12.69 10.57 -8.21
C TRP A 30 -13.00 10.23 -9.69
N GLU A 31 -12.20 10.72 -10.64
CA GLU A 31 -12.35 10.41 -12.07
C GLU A 31 -12.15 8.91 -12.38
N GLN A 32 -11.35 8.22 -11.57
CA GLN A 32 -11.07 6.79 -11.69
C GLN A 32 -11.99 5.89 -10.86
N GLY A 33 -12.95 6.47 -10.12
CA GLY A 33 -13.91 5.72 -9.32
C GLY A 33 -13.31 5.22 -8.02
N GLU A 34 -12.80 6.16 -7.22
CA GLU A 34 -12.21 5.88 -5.91
C GLU A 34 -10.94 5.04 -5.98
N PHE A 35 -10.11 5.31 -6.99
CA PHE A 35 -8.85 4.63 -7.23
C PHE A 35 -7.77 5.64 -7.65
N LEU A 36 -6.60 5.59 -7.03
CA LEU A 36 -5.46 6.44 -7.33
C LEU A 36 -4.19 5.59 -7.40
N ALA A 37 -3.40 5.77 -8.46
CA ALA A 37 -2.08 5.17 -8.59
C ALA A 37 -1.05 6.23 -9.00
N LEU A 38 0.08 6.28 -8.29
CA LEU A 38 1.16 7.26 -8.45
C LEU A 38 2.50 6.50 -8.47
N GLU A 39 3.09 6.32 -9.65
CA GLU A 39 4.23 5.39 -9.86
C GLU A 39 5.53 5.81 -9.15
N HIS A 40 5.71 7.09 -8.87
CA HIS A 40 6.96 7.66 -8.33
C HIS A 40 6.72 8.65 -7.19
N LEU A 41 5.74 8.38 -6.34
CA LEU A 41 5.43 9.27 -5.23
C LEU A 41 6.44 9.12 -4.08
N PHE A 42 6.76 7.88 -3.72
CA PHE A 42 7.56 7.63 -2.51
C PHE A 42 9.06 7.81 -2.79
N PRO A 43 9.80 8.55 -1.95
CA PRO A 43 11.24 8.74 -2.14
C PRO A 43 11.99 7.42 -2.10
N ALA A 44 12.98 7.26 -2.98
CA ALA A 44 13.83 6.07 -3.02
C ALA A 44 14.51 5.79 -1.67
N GLN A 45 14.86 6.83 -0.92
CA GLN A 45 15.44 6.70 0.42
C GLN A 45 14.46 6.07 1.43
N ALA A 46 13.18 6.44 1.40
CA ALA A 46 12.17 5.83 2.28
C ALA A 46 11.97 4.35 1.93
N VAL A 47 11.93 4.04 0.63
CA VAL A 47 11.82 2.66 0.15
C VAL A 47 13.04 1.83 0.59
N GLN A 48 14.25 2.38 0.52
CA GLN A 48 15.46 1.71 0.99
C GLN A 48 15.43 1.40 2.49
N GLU A 49 14.96 2.35 3.31
CA GLU A 49 14.77 2.14 4.75
C GLU A 49 13.78 0.99 5.01
N PHE A 50 12.63 1.01 4.34
CA PHE A 50 11.63 -0.06 4.46
C PHE A 50 12.18 -1.41 4.00
N MET A 51 12.99 -1.44 2.94
CA MET A 51 13.64 -2.67 2.47
C MET A 51 14.61 -3.25 3.53
N GLY A 52 15.26 -2.42 4.34
CA GLY A 52 16.05 -2.88 5.48
C GLY A 52 15.20 -3.67 6.50
N GLU A 53 13.96 -3.25 6.72
CA GLU A 53 13.01 -3.93 7.60
C GLU A 53 12.40 -5.17 6.95
N VAL A 54 12.13 -5.12 5.64
CA VAL A 54 11.71 -6.29 4.84
C VAL A 54 12.71 -7.43 4.99
N GLU A 55 14.02 -7.16 4.84
CA GLU A 55 15.05 -8.18 5.02
C GLU A 55 15.10 -8.74 6.45
N ARG A 56 14.85 -7.89 7.45
CA ARG A 56 14.80 -8.31 8.87
C ARG A 56 13.64 -9.25 9.16
N VAL A 57 12.47 -9.00 8.56
CA VAL A 57 11.26 -9.83 8.80
C VAL A 57 11.14 -11.00 7.81
N ARG A 58 11.96 -11.05 6.76
CA ARG A 58 11.96 -12.13 5.75
C ARG A 58 12.00 -13.54 6.36
N PRO A 59 12.77 -13.85 7.42
CA PRO A 59 12.74 -15.18 8.05
C PRO A 59 11.41 -15.55 8.71
N LYS A 60 10.53 -14.58 8.94
CA LYS A 60 9.22 -14.73 9.61
C LYS A 60 8.05 -14.81 8.63
N ILE A 61 8.31 -14.93 7.33
CA ILE A 61 7.26 -15.03 6.30
C ILE A 61 6.39 -16.27 6.55
N ASN A 62 5.09 -16.05 6.65
CA ASN A 62 4.09 -17.11 6.64
C ASN A 62 3.61 -17.34 5.20
N ARG A 63 3.86 -18.52 4.62
CA ARG A 63 3.43 -18.86 3.25
C ARG A 63 2.07 -19.55 3.27
N ASN A 64 1.19 -19.15 2.36
CA ASN A 64 -0.15 -19.69 2.20
C ASN A 64 -0.42 -20.03 0.73
N PHE A 65 -1.13 -21.13 0.51
CA PHE A 65 -1.60 -21.54 -0.81
C PHE A 65 -3.07 -21.96 -0.73
N ILE A 66 -3.91 -21.25 -1.47
CA ILE A 66 -5.32 -21.56 -1.67
C ILE A 66 -5.50 -21.85 -3.17
N PRO A 67 -5.75 -23.11 -3.56
CA PRO A 67 -5.89 -23.49 -4.97
C PRO A 67 -6.89 -22.60 -5.71
N GLY A 68 -6.48 -22.07 -6.87
CA GLY A 68 -7.30 -21.20 -7.72
C GLY A 68 -7.53 -19.78 -7.19
N HIS A 69 -6.99 -19.42 -6.03
CA HIS A 69 -7.21 -18.11 -5.43
C HIS A 69 -5.91 -17.36 -5.11
N LYS A 70 -4.99 -17.95 -4.34
CA LYS A 70 -3.72 -17.26 -4.01
C LYS A 70 -2.59 -18.21 -3.68
N LYS A 71 -1.37 -17.80 -4.00
CA LYS A 71 -0.12 -18.41 -3.55
C LYS A 71 0.87 -17.29 -3.21
N GLY A 72 1.43 -17.28 -2.01
CA GLY A 72 2.43 -16.29 -1.64
C GLY A 72 2.75 -16.30 -0.15
N GLY A 73 3.63 -15.39 0.24
CA GLY A 73 4.00 -15.15 1.63
C GLY A 73 3.41 -13.86 2.17
N SER A 74 3.23 -13.79 3.48
CA SER A 74 2.98 -12.52 4.15
C SER A 74 3.66 -12.43 5.52
N VAL A 75 3.84 -11.20 5.99
CA VAL A 75 4.17 -10.88 7.38
C VAL A 75 3.06 -9.97 7.90
N SER A 76 2.41 -10.39 9.00
CA SER A 76 1.26 -9.71 9.58
C SER A 76 1.64 -8.47 10.39
N PHE A 77 0.64 -7.64 10.66
CA PHE A 77 0.78 -6.42 11.45
C PHE A 77 1.46 -6.67 12.81
N TYR A 78 1.08 -7.73 13.53
CA TYR A 78 1.68 -8.07 14.83
C TYR A 78 3.20 -8.25 14.79
N LEU A 79 3.72 -8.80 13.69
CA LEU A 79 5.16 -8.99 13.52
C LEU A 79 5.86 -7.69 13.09
N LEU A 80 5.19 -6.88 12.27
CA LEU A 80 5.70 -5.55 11.91
C LEU A 80 5.78 -4.63 13.12
N GLN A 81 4.80 -4.68 14.02
CA GLN A 81 4.80 -3.95 15.30
C GLN A 81 6.08 -4.16 16.12
N GLN A 82 6.69 -5.34 16.01
CA GLN A 82 7.87 -5.73 16.78
C GLN A 82 9.19 -5.49 16.05
N SER A 83 9.17 -5.30 14.73
CA SER A 83 10.38 -5.47 13.91
C SER A 83 10.55 -4.46 12.77
N ALA A 84 9.52 -3.66 12.48
CA ALA A 84 9.49 -2.73 11.35
C ALA A 84 9.04 -1.31 11.77
N PRO A 85 9.78 -0.62 12.68
CA PRO A 85 9.44 0.72 13.12
C PRO A 85 9.28 1.76 11.99
N ALA A 86 10.07 1.73 10.93
CA ALA A 86 9.97 2.71 9.84
C ALA A 86 8.68 2.52 9.02
N ILE A 87 8.31 1.28 8.70
CA ILE A 87 7.02 0.96 8.07
C ILE A 87 5.86 1.39 8.96
N LEU A 88 5.96 1.16 10.28
CA LEU A 88 4.94 1.64 11.23
C LEU A 88 4.88 3.16 11.32
N SER A 89 6.01 3.85 11.30
CA SER A 89 6.04 5.32 11.27
C SER A 89 5.23 5.83 10.08
N PHE A 90 5.34 5.20 8.91
CA PHE A 90 4.48 5.54 7.77
C PHE A 90 3.01 5.20 8.01
N TYR A 91 2.69 3.98 8.46
CA TYR A 91 1.30 3.57 8.71
C TYR A 91 0.59 4.50 9.72
N HIS A 92 1.31 5.01 10.72
CA HIS A 92 0.78 5.89 11.76
C HIS A 92 0.97 7.40 11.46
N HIS A 93 1.56 7.76 10.31
CA HIS A 93 1.91 9.15 10.04
C HIS A 93 0.66 10.02 9.84
N GLN A 94 0.37 10.91 10.79
CA GLN A 94 -0.86 11.70 10.81
C GLN A 94 -1.06 12.53 9.52
N GLY A 95 0.01 13.14 9.00
CA GLY A 95 -0.09 13.92 7.75
C GLY A 95 -0.52 13.10 6.52
N TRP A 96 -0.20 11.80 6.47
CA TRP A 96 -0.65 10.92 5.40
C TRP A 96 -2.11 10.50 5.60
N ILE A 97 -2.51 10.22 6.83
CA ILE A 97 -3.93 9.95 7.18
C ILE A 97 -4.81 11.15 6.82
N ASP A 98 -4.36 12.36 7.15
CA ASP A 98 -5.09 13.61 6.86
C ASP A 98 -5.18 13.86 5.34
N LEU A 99 -4.08 13.63 4.60
CA LEU A 99 -4.07 13.72 3.14
C LEU A 99 -5.08 12.75 2.51
N LEU A 100 -5.03 11.48 2.91
CA LEU A 100 -5.92 10.45 2.37
C LEU A 100 -7.38 10.72 2.73
N SER A 101 -7.64 11.25 3.93
CA SER A 101 -8.97 11.72 4.34
C SER A 101 -9.47 12.84 3.44
N ARG A 102 -8.61 13.80 3.09
CA ARG A 102 -8.95 14.90 2.18
C ARG A 102 -9.20 14.42 0.76
N ILE A 103 -8.46 13.42 0.28
CA ILE A 103 -8.67 12.82 -1.05
C ILE A 103 -10.01 12.07 -1.10
N ALA A 104 -10.26 11.22 -0.10
CA ALA A 104 -11.48 10.43 0.01
C ALA A 104 -12.72 11.25 0.38
N GLY A 105 -12.55 12.47 0.88
CA GLY A 105 -13.65 13.35 1.31
C GLY A 105 -14.31 12.92 2.62
N VAL A 106 -13.72 11.95 3.33
CA VAL A 106 -14.22 11.42 4.60
C VAL A 106 -13.06 11.26 5.59
N PRO A 107 -13.28 11.44 6.91
CA PRO A 107 -12.25 11.17 7.90
C PRO A 107 -11.86 9.68 7.90
N LEU A 108 -10.56 9.40 7.74
CA LEU A 108 -10.02 8.05 7.84
C LEU A 108 -9.48 7.78 9.25
N MET A 109 -9.57 6.54 9.66
CA MET A 109 -9.03 6.04 10.92
C MET A 109 -8.20 4.80 10.64
N LEU A 110 -7.20 4.56 11.48
CA LEU A 110 -6.44 3.31 11.43
C LEU A 110 -7.37 2.12 11.70
N CYS A 111 -7.07 0.99 11.05
CA CYS A 111 -7.73 -0.26 11.39
C CYS A 111 -7.35 -0.69 12.82
N PRO A 112 -8.23 -1.42 13.54
CA PRO A 112 -7.94 -1.99 14.85
C PRO A 112 -6.58 -2.68 14.92
N GLU A 113 -5.91 -2.57 16.07
CA GLU A 113 -4.60 -3.19 16.26
C GLU A 113 -4.67 -4.73 16.22
N GLU A 114 -5.84 -5.30 16.48
CA GLU A 114 -6.10 -6.73 16.42
C GLU A 114 -6.33 -7.25 14.99
N ASP A 115 -6.38 -6.41 13.96
CA ASP A 115 -6.43 -6.90 12.58
C ASP A 115 -5.01 -7.18 12.05
N PRO A 116 -4.65 -8.45 11.78
CA PRO A 116 -3.33 -8.80 11.25
C PRO A 116 -3.07 -8.23 9.85
N HIS A 117 -4.10 -7.72 9.17
CA HIS A 117 -4.04 -7.11 7.84
C HIS A 117 -4.09 -5.57 7.85
N SER A 118 -4.17 -4.93 9.03
CA SER A 118 -4.12 -3.47 9.19
C SER A 118 -2.93 -2.83 8.45
N CYS A 119 -1.75 -3.44 8.60
CA CYS A 119 -0.57 -3.17 7.79
C CYS A 119 0.20 -4.49 7.67
N ALA A 120 0.48 -4.92 6.45
CA ALA A 120 1.10 -6.21 6.17
C ALA A 120 2.05 -6.14 4.98
N LEU A 121 3.07 -6.98 4.99
CA LEU A 121 3.93 -7.19 3.83
C LEU A 121 3.48 -8.44 3.07
N TYR A 122 3.44 -8.35 1.74
CA TYR A 122 3.13 -9.46 0.84
C TYR A 122 4.34 -9.82 -0.01
N PHE A 123 4.64 -11.11 -0.12
CA PHE A 123 5.82 -11.66 -0.77
C PHE A 123 5.42 -12.62 -1.88
N TYR A 124 5.62 -12.20 -3.13
CA TYR A 124 5.46 -13.05 -4.31
C TYR A 124 6.84 -13.40 -4.87
N THR A 125 7.55 -14.28 -4.16
CA THR A 125 8.99 -14.56 -4.37
C THR A 125 9.27 -15.90 -5.02
N GLU A 126 8.27 -16.78 -5.15
CA GLU A 126 8.40 -18.06 -5.82
C GLU A 126 7.65 -18.08 -7.16
N ALA A 127 8.09 -18.94 -8.08
CA ALA A 127 7.36 -19.17 -9.31
C ALA A 127 5.91 -19.59 -9.02
N GLY A 128 4.98 -18.96 -9.75
CA GLY A 128 3.55 -19.18 -9.59
C GLY A 128 2.93 -18.53 -8.35
N ASP A 129 3.67 -17.74 -7.58
CA ASP A 129 3.06 -16.86 -6.58
C ASP A 129 2.13 -15.86 -7.30
N HIS A 130 0.91 -15.71 -6.78
CA HIS A 130 -0.13 -14.87 -7.37
C HIS A 130 -1.23 -14.57 -6.35
N ILE A 131 -2.00 -13.54 -6.65
CA ILE A 131 -3.35 -13.36 -6.14
C ILE A 131 -4.31 -13.28 -7.32
N GLY A 132 -5.32 -14.16 -7.33
CA GLY A 132 -6.32 -14.22 -8.38
C GLY A 132 -7.24 -13.01 -8.34
N TYR A 133 -8.03 -12.84 -9.40
CA TYR A 133 -8.99 -11.74 -9.47
C TYR A 133 -10.02 -11.86 -8.35
N HIS A 134 -10.19 -10.80 -7.56
CA HIS A 134 -11.15 -10.73 -6.45
C HIS A 134 -11.54 -9.28 -6.20
N TYR A 135 -12.63 -9.11 -5.45
CA TYR A 135 -12.89 -7.85 -4.76
C TYR A 135 -12.23 -7.94 -3.39
N ASP A 136 -11.51 -6.89 -3.00
CA ASP A 136 -11.20 -6.69 -1.60
C ASP A 136 -12.53 -6.41 -0.89
N THR A 137 -12.88 -7.24 0.09
CA THR A 137 -14.12 -7.07 0.84
C THR A 137 -13.79 -6.71 2.28
N SER A 138 -14.36 -5.62 2.77
CA SER A 138 -14.25 -5.23 4.17
C SER A 138 -15.10 -6.14 5.07
N TYR A 139 -14.54 -6.53 6.22
CA TYR A 139 -15.30 -7.13 7.32
C TYR A 139 -15.83 -6.08 8.32
N TYR A 140 -15.48 -4.80 8.12
CA TYR A 140 -15.91 -3.70 8.98
C TYR A 140 -17.29 -3.18 8.56
N LYS A 141 -18.00 -2.59 9.53
CA LYS A 141 -19.21 -1.81 9.24
C LYS A 141 -18.78 -0.42 8.77
N GLY A 142 -18.88 -0.18 7.46
CA GLY A 142 -18.49 1.07 6.82
C GLY A 142 -17.46 0.86 5.72
N ASP A 143 -17.03 1.95 5.11
CA ASP A 143 -16.02 1.92 4.06
C ASP A 143 -14.66 1.56 4.64
N ARG A 144 -13.87 0.83 3.85
CA ARG A 144 -12.47 0.53 4.17
C ARG A 144 -11.63 0.96 2.99
N PHE A 145 -10.48 1.53 3.28
CA PHE A 145 -9.55 2.00 2.27
C PHE A 145 -8.26 1.22 2.36
N THR A 146 -7.63 0.99 1.22
CA THR A 146 -6.38 0.25 1.10
C THR A 146 -5.31 1.14 0.52
N VAL A 147 -4.11 1.09 1.10
CA VAL A 147 -2.88 1.63 0.53
C VAL A 147 -1.98 0.48 0.14
N LEU A 148 -1.48 0.48 -1.10
CA LEU A 148 -0.39 -0.38 -1.54
C LEU A 148 0.84 0.47 -1.82
N LEU A 149 1.99 0.03 -1.31
CA LEU A 149 3.28 0.64 -1.59
C LEU A 149 4.21 -0.40 -2.22
N GLY A 150 4.65 -0.13 -3.45
CA GLY A 150 5.66 -0.93 -4.14
C GLY A 150 7.02 -0.77 -3.47
N LEU A 151 7.61 -1.87 -3.01
CA LEU A 151 8.95 -1.88 -2.37
C LEU A 151 10.01 -2.54 -3.26
N GLN A 152 9.64 -3.64 -3.93
CA GLN A 152 10.49 -4.37 -4.85
C GLN A 152 9.62 -5.04 -5.92
N ASP A 153 10.01 -4.88 -7.19
CA ASP A 153 9.42 -5.60 -8.31
C ASP A 153 10.53 -6.12 -9.23
N GLN A 154 10.65 -7.44 -9.30
CA GLN A 154 11.53 -8.17 -10.22
C GLN A 154 10.71 -9.25 -10.94
N SER A 155 9.45 -8.94 -11.24
CA SER A 155 8.52 -9.85 -11.87
C SER A 155 8.23 -9.41 -13.31
N SER A 156 7.66 -10.32 -14.09
CA SER A 156 6.97 -9.98 -15.34
C SER A 156 5.47 -9.75 -15.13
N THR A 157 5.04 -9.67 -13.87
CA THR A 157 3.62 -9.58 -13.50
C THR A 157 3.19 -8.12 -13.38
N ARG A 158 1.88 -7.89 -13.42
CA ARG A 158 1.28 -6.55 -13.30
C ARG A 158 0.10 -6.65 -12.35
N LEU A 159 -0.11 -5.60 -11.57
CA LEU A 159 -1.35 -5.42 -10.83
C LEU A 159 -2.43 -5.01 -11.83
N VAL A 160 -3.49 -5.81 -11.95
CA VAL A 160 -4.64 -5.51 -12.80
C VAL A 160 -5.81 -5.08 -11.92
N CYS A 161 -6.30 -3.86 -12.14
CA CYS A 161 -7.42 -3.28 -11.41
C CYS A 161 -8.56 -2.99 -12.38
N ARG A 162 -9.81 -3.24 -11.97
CA ARG A 162 -10.98 -2.80 -12.72
C ARG A 162 -11.88 -1.93 -11.86
N SER A 163 -12.20 -0.74 -12.34
CA SER A 163 -13.16 0.16 -11.69
C SER A 163 -14.49 0.18 -12.43
N HIS A 164 -15.53 0.70 -11.75
CA HIS A 164 -16.91 0.81 -12.26
C HIS A 164 -17.61 -0.53 -12.56
N THR A 165 -17.07 -1.67 -12.09
CA THR A 165 -17.64 -3.01 -12.36
C THR A 165 -19.03 -3.24 -11.77
N LYS A 166 -19.45 -2.42 -10.81
CA LYS A 166 -20.77 -2.48 -10.15
C LYS A 166 -21.72 -1.36 -10.61
N GLU A 167 -21.26 -0.41 -11.43
CA GLU A 167 -22.05 0.75 -11.86
C GLU A 167 -22.81 0.44 -13.16
N GLN A 168 -24.14 0.45 -13.10
CA GLN A 168 -24.96 0.19 -14.29
C GLN A 168 -24.81 1.31 -15.32
N GLY A 169 -24.53 0.95 -16.58
CA GLY A 169 -24.44 1.89 -17.69
C GLY A 169 -23.10 2.64 -17.79
N ARG A 170 -22.14 2.38 -16.91
CA ARG A 170 -20.78 2.92 -16.99
C ARG A 170 -19.83 1.88 -17.57
N GLU A 171 -18.91 2.32 -18.42
CA GLU A 171 -17.88 1.45 -18.97
C GLU A 171 -16.89 1.02 -17.87
N VAL A 172 -16.58 -0.27 -17.83
CA VAL A 172 -15.55 -0.81 -16.95
C VAL A 172 -14.19 -0.32 -17.43
N LYS A 173 -13.46 0.37 -16.55
CA LYS A 173 -12.08 0.76 -16.83
C LYS A 173 -11.14 -0.28 -16.26
N GLU A 174 -10.21 -0.77 -17.07
CA GLU A 174 -9.13 -1.66 -16.64
C GLU A 174 -7.81 -0.89 -16.63
N LEU A 175 -7.06 -1.03 -15.54
CA LEU A 175 -5.70 -0.53 -15.37
C LEU A 175 -4.76 -1.70 -15.17
N SER A 176 -3.58 -1.61 -15.77
CA SER A 176 -2.51 -2.58 -15.60
C SER A 176 -1.26 -1.85 -15.19
N LEU A 177 -0.80 -2.04 -13.95
CA LEU A 177 0.23 -1.24 -13.30
C LEU A 177 1.47 -2.09 -13.00
N LEU A 178 2.64 -1.48 -13.15
CA LEU A 178 3.84 -1.97 -12.47
C LEU A 178 3.75 -1.53 -11.01
N THR A 179 4.20 -2.38 -10.10
CA THR A 179 4.32 -2.02 -8.68
C THR A 179 5.79 -1.76 -8.35
N ALA A 180 6.40 -0.89 -9.15
CA ALA A 180 7.81 -0.54 -9.01
C ALA A 180 8.09 0.07 -7.63
N PRO A 181 9.34 0.02 -7.14
CA PRO A 181 9.73 0.68 -5.90
C PRO A 181 9.27 2.15 -5.88
N GLY A 182 8.49 2.54 -4.86
CA GLY A 182 7.95 3.88 -4.69
C GLY A 182 6.58 4.14 -5.34
N THR A 183 6.01 3.15 -6.03
CA THR A 183 4.62 3.21 -6.52
C THR A 183 3.64 3.21 -5.35
N PHE A 184 2.80 4.24 -5.27
CA PHE A 184 1.78 4.41 -4.25
C PHE A 184 0.39 4.24 -4.86
N ILE A 185 -0.44 3.38 -4.28
CA ILE A 185 -1.80 3.12 -4.73
C ILE A 185 -2.75 3.29 -3.55
N PHE A 186 -3.87 3.97 -3.75
CA PHE A 186 -4.91 4.20 -2.75
C PHE A 186 -6.29 3.98 -3.36
N PHE A 187 -7.14 3.18 -2.70
CA PHE A 187 -8.48 2.88 -3.19
C PHE A 187 -9.46 2.46 -2.09
N ASN A 188 -10.76 2.62 -2.36
CA ASN A 188 -11.86 2.12 -1.55
C ASN A 188 -12.16 0.64 -1.88
N VAL A 189 -12.46 -0.19 -0.86
CA VAL A 189 -12.71 -1.65 -1.00
C VAL A 189 -14.16 -2.07 -0.78
#